data_AF-A0A963ZA95-F1
#
_entry.id   AF-A0A963ZA95-F1
#
_cell.length_a   1.000
_cell.length_b   1.000
_cell.length_c   1.000
_cell.angle_alpha   90.00
_cell.angle_beta   90.00
_cell.angle_gamma   90.00
#
_symmetry.space_group_name_H-M   'P 1'
#
loop_
_entity.id
_entity.type
_entity.pdbx_description
1 polymer ?
#
loop_
_entity_poly.entity_id
_entity_poly.type
_entity_poly.pdbx_seq_one_letter_code
_entity_poly.pdbx_strand_id
1 'polypeptide(L)'
;MKAVLTLSNLYTRFGRYISAAFYAPSKKQSQAVLFSLGFLLLVAGVHLRVSAQGDVTSDMVGAYNDERISEAVNRIFGYLEGSFGALIMVAAGLAAIMAAAFGQYRAALGMLVVAVGAFILRSLVGTFFNDDTIG
;
A
#
# COMPACT_ATOMS: atom_id res chain seq x y z
N MET A 1 -25.93 -19.34 43.04
CA MET A 1 -24.45 -19.27 43.16
C MET A 1 -23.68 -19.94 42.01
N LYS A 2 -24.22 -20.95 41.30
CA LYS A 2 -23.53 -21.59 40.14
C LYS A 2 -23.38 -20.72 38.88
N ALA A 3 -24.23 -19.72 38.65
CA ALA A 3 -24.21 -18.87 37.45
C ALA A 3 -23.10 -17.79 37.43
N VAL A 4 -22.57 -17.40 38.60
CA VAL A 4 -21.48 -16.40 38.69
C VAL A 4 -20.12 -17.03 38.32
N LEU A 5 -19.98 -18.34 38.58
CA LEU A 5 -18.78 -19.13 38.27
C LEU A 5 -18.61 -19.40 36.76
N THR A 6 -19.66 -19.35 35.95
CA THR A 6 -19.56 -19.54 34.50
C THR A 6 -19.15 -18.26 33.77
N LEU A 7 -19.56 -17.08 34.27
CA LEU A 7 -19.21 -15.78 33.70
C LEU A 7 -17.72 -15.41 33.86
N SER A 8 -17.12 -15.66 35.03
CA SER A 8 -15.69 -15.38 35.29
C SER A 8 -14.76 -16.33 34.52
N ASN A 9 -15.17 -17.58 34.32
CA ASN A 9 -14.47 -18.55 33.48
C ASN A 9 -14.53 -18.21 31.99
N LEU A 10 -15.59 -17.52 31.54
CA LEU A 10 -15.70 -17.05 30.16
C LEU A 10 -14.76 -15.86 29.90
N TYR A 11 -14.70 -14.91 30.85
CA TYR A 11 -13.87 -13.70 30.75
C TYR A 11 -12.37 -14.02 30.72
N THR A 12 -11.92 -14.93 31.57
CA THR A 12 -10.51 -15.37 31.62
C THR A 12 -10.11 -16.18 30.38
N ARG A 13 -11.03 -16.95 29.78
CA ARG A 13 -10.79 -17.63 28.50
C ARG A 13 -10.67 -16.64 27.34
N PHE A 14 -11.59 -15.67 27.25
CA PHE A 14 -11.53 -14.63 26.22
C PHE A 14 -10.26 -13.78 26.35
N GLY A 15 -9.90 -13.37 27.57
CA GLY A 15 -8.69 -12.60 27.83
C GLY A 15 -7.40 -13.33 27.44
N ARG A 16 -7.33 -14.65 27.67
CA ARG A 16 -6.19 -15.49 27.25
C ARG A 16 -6.13 -15.72 25.74
N TYR A 17 -7.27 -15.85 25.07
CA TYR A 17 -7.30 -15.97 23.61
C TYR A 17 -6.88 -14.67 22.92
N ILE A 18 -7.35 -13.52 23.42
CA ILE A 18 -6.96 -12.22 22.88
C ILE A 18 -5.48 -11.94 23.16
N SER A 19 -4.97 -12.24 24.37
CA SER A 19 -3.56 -12.01 24.68
C SER A 19 -2.62 -12.96 23.94
N ALA A 20 -2.99 -14.25 23.76
CA ALA A 20 -2.21 -15.20 22.96
C ALA A 20 -2.19 -14.83 21.47
N ALA A 21 -3.29 -14.27 20.94
CA ALA A 21 -3.35 -13.81 19.55
C ALA A 21 -2.42 -12.63 19.27
N PHE A 22 -2.16 -11.76 20.27
CA PHE A 22 -1.24 -10.63 20.14
C PHE A 22 0.24 -11.03 20.28
N TYR A 23 0.58 -12.00 21.15
CA TYR A 23 1.97 -12.35 21.44
C TYR A 23 2.54 -13.46 20.55
N ALA A 24 1.72 -14.34 19.98
CA ALA A 24 2.18 -15.43 19.11
C ALA A 24 1.16 -15.73 17.98
N PRO A 25 1.05 -14.84 16.97
CA PRO A 25 0.08 -15.03 15.90
C PRO A 25 0.45 -16.23 15.03
N SER A 26 -0.53 -17.10 14.77
CA SER A 26 -0.33 -18.23 13.85
C SER A 26 -0.15 -17.75 12.42
N LYS A 27 0.55 -18.54 11.57
CA LYS A 27 0.80 -18.18 10.15
C LYS A 27 -0.47 -17.79 9.39
N LYS A 28 -1.59 -18.47 9.66
CA LYS A 28 -2.90 -18.19 9.04
C LYS A 28 -3.49 -16.86 9.52
N GLN A 29 -3.32 -16.52 10.80
CA GLN A 29 -3.80 -15.26 11.37
C GLN A 29 -3.01 -14.07 10.82
N SER A 30 -1.67 -14.16 10.77
CA SER A 30 -0.85 -13.08 10.19
C SER A 30 -1.19 -12.83 8.72
N GLN A 31 -1.45 -13.88 7.93
CA GLN A 31 -1.85 -13.74 6.53
C GLN A 31 -3.23 -13.07 6.38
N ALA A 32 -4.20 -13.41 7.23
CA ALA A 32 -5.52 -12.77 7.23
C ALA A 32 -5.46 -11.29 7.65
N VAL A 33 -4.60 -10.95 8.62
CA VAL A 33 -4.40 -9.56 9.07
C VAL A 33 -3.73 -8.73 7.97
N LEU A 34 -2.67 -9.25 7.34
CA LEU A 34 -2.01 -8.54 6.23
C LEU A 34 -2.94 -8.34 5.03
N PHE A 35 -3.76 -9.34 4.71
CA PHE A 35 -4.75 -9.24 3.64
C PHE A 35 -5.82 -8.19 3.92
N SER A 36 -6.38 -8.19 5.14
CA SER A 36 -7.41 -7.21 5.53
C SER A 36 -6.85 -5.79 5.62
N LEU A 37 -5.63 -5.62 6.13
CA LEU A 37 -4.94 -4.33 6.14
C LEU A 37 -4.72 -3.81 4.70
N GLY A 38 -4.23 -4.66 3.79
CA GLY A 38 -4.03 -4.29 2.38
C GLY A 38 -5.34 -3.93 1.68
N PHE A 39 -6.41 -4.68 1.93
CA PHE A 39 -7.73 -4.38 1.38
C PHE A 39 -8.29 -3.05 1.88
N LEU A 40 -8.15 -2.75 3.18
CA LEU A 40 -8.56 -1.46 3.75
C LEU A 40 -7.79 -0.29 3.16
N LEU A 41 -6.48 -0.44 2.99
CA LEU A 41 -5.63 0.58 2.36
C LEU A 41 -6.05 0.85 0.91
N LEU A 42 -6.42 -0.20 0.17
CA LEU A 42 -6.89 -0.09 -1.21
C LEU A 42 -8.25 0.64 -1.28
N VAL A 43 -9.21 0.26 -0.44
CA VAL A 43 -10.53 0.92 -0.36
C VAL A 43 -10.39 2.39 0.04
N ALA A 44 -9.56 2.69 1.04
CA ALA A 44 -9.29 4.06 1.46
C ALA A 44 -8.63 4.88 0.32
N GLY A 45 -7.68 4.29 -0.40
CA GLY A 45 -7.05 4.91 -1.56
C GLY A 45 -8.01 5.22 -2.70
N VAL A 46 -8.96 4.34 -2.99
CA VAL A 46 -10.00 4.56 -4.02
C VAL A 46 -10.93 5.70 -3.61
N HIS A 47 -11.38 5.75 -2.35
CA HIS A 47 -12.26 6.83 -1.87
C HIS A 47 -11.58 8.21 -1.89
N LEU A 48 -10.31 8.30 -1.54
CA LEU A 48 -9.56 9.57 -1.60
C LEU A 48 -9.37 10.07 -3.04
N ARG A 49 -9.24 9.16 -4.03
CA ARG A 49 -9.13 9.52 -5.45
C ARG A 49 -10.44 10.05 -6.03
N VAL A 50 -11.59 9.48 -5.64
CA VAL A 50 -12.91 9.97 -6.07
C VAL A 50 -13.12 11.42 -5.61
N SER A 51 -12.65 11.77 -4.41
CA SER A 51 -12.73 13.15 -3.92
C SER A 51 -11.78 14.13 -4.63
N ALA A 52 -10.70 13.64 -5.24
CA ALA A 52 -9.76 14.46 -6.01
C ALA A 52 -10.16 14.65 -7.49
N GLN A 53 -11.13 13.86 -7.98
CA GLN A 53 -11.60 13.88 -9.38
C GLN A 53 -12.82 14.81 -9.60
N GLY A 54 -13.17 15.64 -8.61
CA GLY A 54 -14.39 16.43 -8.57
C GLY A 54 -14.45 17.69 -9.43
N ASP A 55 -13.44 18.01 -10.26
CA ASP A 55 -13.39 19.30 -10.97
C ASP A 55 -12.92 19.20 -12.43
N VAL A 56 -13.19 18.07 -13.11
CA VAL A 56 -13.01 17.96 -14.57
C VAL A 56 -14.35 17.69 -15.24
N THR A 57 -15.12 18.76 -15.38
CA THR A 57 -16.32 18.87 -16.22
C THR A 57 -15.96 18.44 -17.64
N SER A 58 -16.22 17.17 -17.95
CA SER A 58 -15.95 16.56 -19.25
C SER A 58 -17.22 16.58 -20.09
N ASP A 59 -17.62 17.77 -20.53
CA ASP A 59 -18.49 17.88 -21.70
C ASP A 59 -17.61 17.64 -22.94
N MET A 60 -18.12 16.93 -23.96
CA MET A 60 -17.42 16.41 -25.16
C MET A 60 -17.08 14.90 -25.10
N VAL A 61 -18.13 14.09 -25.16
CA VAL A 61 -18.11 12.70 -25.66
C VAL A 61 -18.21 12.78 -27.20
N GLY A 62 -17.16 12.42 -27.95
CA GLY A 62 -17.31 12.34 -29.41
C GLY A 62 -16.05 12.09 -30.26
N ALA A 63 -14.86 12.43 -29.79
CA ALA A 63 -13.60 12.08 -30.47
C ALA A 63 -12.73 11.29 -29.49
N TYR A 64 -12.07 10.23 -29.94
CA TYR A 64 -10.97 9.63 -29.18
C TYR A 64 -9.94 10.75 -28.98
N ASN A 65 -9.96 11.33 -27.79
CA ASN A 65 -9.27 12.57 -27.48
C ASN A 65 -7.89 12.18 -26.98
N ASP A 66 -6.92 12.07 -27.90
CA ASP A 66 -5.53 11.72 -27.59
C ASP A 66 -4.97 12.65 -26.50
N GLU A 67 -5.44 13.90 -26.42
CA GLU A 67 -5.18 14.83 -25.32
C GLU A 67 -5.60 14.29 -23.93
N ARG A 68 -6.75 13.63 -23.81
CA ARG A 68 -7.22 13.10 -22.50
C ARG A 68 -6.43 11.88 -22.08
N ILE A 69 -6.03 11.05 -23.05
CA ILE A 69 -5.19 9.88 -22.79
C ILE A 69 -3.79 10.35 -22.40
N SER A 70 -3.21 11.30 -23.14
CA SER A 70 -1.89 11.85 -22.84
C SER A 70 -1.89 12.55 -21.48
N GLU A 71 -2.92 13.31 -21.12
CA GLU A 71 -2.99 13.96 -19.81
C GLU A 71 -3.22 12.98 -18.66
N ALA A 72 -4.04 11.94 -18.85
CA ALA A 72 -4.20 10.89 -17.85
C ALA A 72 -2.89 10.12 -17.61
N VAL A 73 -2.16 9.82 -18.69
CA VAL A 73 -0.85 9.17 -18.64
C VAL A 73 0.19 10.06 -17.95
N ASN A 74 0.24 11.35 -18.30
CA ASN A 74 1.13 12.33 -17.64
C ASN A 74 0.84 12.46 -16.14
N ARG A 75 -0.44 12.50 -15.72
CA ARG A 75 -0.78 12.50 -14.29
C ARG A 75 -0.33 11.22 -13.58
N ILE A 76 -0.51 10.06 -14.20
CA ILE A 76 -0.08 8.78 -13.61
C ILE A 76 1.44 8.73 -13.46
N PHE A 77 2.18 9.12 -14.50
CA PHE A 77 3.64 9.19 -14.43
C PHE A 77 4.13 10.24 -13.43
N GLY A 78 3.49 11.41 -13.37
CA GLY A 78 3.81 12.43 -12.36
C GLY A 78 3.61 11.95 -10.93
N TYR A 79 2.54 11.18 -10.64
CA TYR A 79 2.39 10.55 -9.33
C TYR A 79 3.47 9.49 -9.06
N LEU A 80 3.78 8.64 -10.04
CA LEU A 80 4.80 7.60 -9.91
C LEU A 80 6.21 8.16 -9.73
N GLU A 81 6.54 9.28 -10.37
CA GLU A 81 7.82 9.99 -10.23
C GLU A 81 7.91 10.78 -8.91
N GLY A 82 6.78 11.33 -8.47
CA GLY A 82 6.71 12.21 -7.32
C GLY A 82 6.69 11.49 -5.97
N SER A 83 5.81 11.95 -5.09
CA SER A 83 5.74 11.53 -3.69
C SER A 83 5.35 10.06 -3.52
N PHE A 84 4.57 9.48 -4.45
CA PHE A 84 4.12 8.10 -4.35
C PHE A 84 5.24 7.09 -4.65
N GLY A 85 6.07 7.34 -5.67
CA GLY A 85 7.26 6.52 -5.93
C GLY A 85 8.25 6.55 -4.77
N ALA A 86 8.49 7.74 -4.20
CA ALA A 86 9.31 7.90 -3.01
C ALA A 86 8.75 7.15 -1.79
N LEU A 87 7.42 7.19 -1.59
CA LEU A 87 6.75 6.49 -0.49
C LEU A 87 6.87 4.97 -0.63
N ILE A 88 6.67 4.41 -1.83
CA ILE A 88 6.86 2.97 -2.08
C ILE A 88 8.30 2.55 -1.82
N MET A 89 9.27 3.32 -2.30
CA MET A 89 10.70 3.04 -2.11
C MET A 89 11.07 2.97 -0.62
N VAL A 90 10.66 3.97 0.17
CA VAL A 90 10.97 4.02 1.61
C VAL A 90 10.23 2.92 2.37
N ALA A 91 8.95 2.69 2.10
CA ALA A 91 8.18 1.63 2.76
C ALA A 91 8.77 0.23 2.47
N ALA A 92 9.14 -0.05 1.22
CA ALA A 92 9.80 -1.29 0.85
C ALA A 92 11.19 -1.44 1.50
N GLY A 93 11.97 -0.35 1.57
CA GLY A 93 13.27 -0.35 2.25
C GLY A 93 13.15 -0.67 3.75
N LEU A 94 12.19 -0.05 4.45
CA LEU A 94 11.93 -0.33 5.87
C LEU A 94 11.44 -1.77 6.08
N ALA A 95 10.55 -2.25 5.21
CA ALA A 95 10.08 -3.64 5.26
C ALA A 95 11.21 -4.64 5.01
N ALA A 96 12.16 -4.33 4.13
CA ALA A 96 13.34 -5.16 3.87
C ALA A 96 14.23 -5.28 5.12
N ILE A 97 14.48 -4.16 5.82
CA ILE A 97 15.26 -4.14 7.07
C ILE A 97 14.56 -4.98 8.14
N MET A 98 13.25 -4.81 8.32
CA MET A 98 12.47 -5.60 9.28
C MET A 98 12.47 -7.10 8.94
N ALA A 99 12.30 -7.46 7.67
CA ALA A 99 12.33 -8.85 7.22
C ALA A 99 13.71 -9.50 7.44
N ALA A 100 14.79 -8.74 7.24
CA ALA A 100 16.15 -9.18 7.55
C ALA A 100 16.34 -9.41 9.05
N ALA A 101 15.81 -8.51 9.90
CA ALA A 101 15.87 -8.64 11.36
C ALA A 101 15.13 -9.88 11.89
N PHE A 102 14.04 -10.30 11.23
CA PHE A 102 13.31 -11.54 11.57
C PHE A 102 13.88 -12.81 10.92
N GLY A 103 15.05 -12.74 10.27
CA GLY A 103 15.70 -13.89 9.63
C GLY A 103 15.01 -14.38 8.34
N GLN A 104 14.08 -13.59 7.79
CA GLN A 104 13.37 -13.94 6.56
C GLN A 104 14.11 -13.43 5.32
N TYR A 105 15.26 -14.03 5.02
CA TYR A 105 16.17 -13.58 3.95
C TYR A 105 15.50 -13.46 2.57
N ARG A 106 14.63 -14.41 2.20
CA ARG A 106 13.93 -14.37 0.89
C ARG A 106 12.96 -13.19 0.78
N ALA A 107 12.27 -12.85 1.88
CA ALA A 107 11.36 -11.72 1.92
C ALA A 107 12.13 -10.39 1.90
N ALA A 108 13.25 -10.32 2.64
CA ALA A 108 14.12 -9.15 2.66
C ALA A 108 14.68 -8.83 1.26
N LEU A 109 15.17 -9.85 0.54
CA LEU A 109 15.63 -9.67 -0.84
C LEU A 109 14.51 -9.23 -1.78
N GLY A 110 13.30 -9.80 -1.65
CA GLY A 110 12.15 -9.38 -2.45
C GLY A 110 11.82 -7.90 -2.24
N MET A 111 11.77 -7.45 -0.98
CA MET A 111 11.50 -6.05 -0.65
C MET A 111 12.62 -5.11 -1.09
N LEU A 112 13.88 -5.56 -1.04
CA LEU A 112 15.03 -4.79 -1.52
C LEU A 112 14.97 -4.57 -3.03
N VAL A 113 14.61 -5.61 -3.81
CA VAL A 113 14.43 -5.46 -5.27
C VAL A 113 13.29 -4.48 -5.59
N VAL A 114 12.18 -4.51 -4.85
CA VAL A 114 11.08 -3.57 -5.04
C VAL A 114 11.51 -2.12 -4.76
N ALA A 115 12.29 -1.89 -3.69
CA ALA A 115 12.82 -0.56 -3.38
C ALA A 115 13.74 -0.04 -4.48
N VAL A 116 14.67 -0.87 -4.95
CA VAL A 116 15.60 -0.52 -6.05
C VAL A 116 14.84 -0.33 -7.37
N GLY A 117 13.86 -1.17 -7.68
CA GLY A 117 13.03 -1.06 -8.88
C GLY A 117 12.22 0.23 -8.91
N ALA A 118 11.62 0.63 -7.77
CA ALA A 118 10.92 1.90 -7.65
C ALA A 118 11.86 3.10 -7.85
N PHE A 119 13.09 3.02 -7.32
CA PHE A 119 14.11 4.05 -7.53
C PHE A 119 14.55 4.17 -9.00
N ILE A 120 14.77 3.04 -9.68
CA ILE A 120 15.15 3.00 -11.09
C ILE A 120 14.02 3.55 -11.95
N LEU A 121 12.77 3.11 -11.73
CA LEU A 121 11.62 3.61 -12.49
C LEU A 121 11.43 5.12 -12.32
N ARG A 122 11.58 5.65 -11.09
CA ARG A 122 11.57 7.09 -10.84
C ARG A 122 12.66 7.81 -11.63
N SER A 123 13.88 7.28 -11.63
CA SER A 123 15.02 7.89 -12.32
C SER A 123 14.87 7.83 -13.83
N LEU A 124 14.35 6.73 -14.38
CA LEU A 124 14.10 6.57 -15.82
C LEU A 124 13.00 7.51 -16.30
N VAL A 125 11.88 7.59 -15.58
CA VAL A 125 10.77 8.48 -15.95
C VAL A 125 11.24 9.94 -15.94
N GLY A 126 11.91 10.37 -14.88
CA GLY A 126 12.46 11.73 -14.80
C GLY A 126 13.60 12.02 -15.78
N THR A 127 14.26 11.01 -16.37
CA THR A 127 15.30 11.23 -17.40
C THR A 127 14.71 11.27 -18.82
N PHE A 128 13.71 10.46 -19.11
CA PHE A 128 13.16 10.30 -20.46
C PHE A 128 11.93 11.14 -20.76
N PHE A 129 11.21 11.62 -19.75
CA PHE A 129 9.95 12.36 -19.91
C PHE A 129 9.98 13.76 -19.26
N ASN A 130 11.15 14.21 -18.81
CA ASN A 130 11.32 15.57 -18.30
C ASN A 130 11.60 16.54 -19.45
N ASP A 131 10.51 16.92 -20.14
CA ASP A 131 10.53 17.83 -21.29
C ASP A 131 10.55 19.32 -20.91
N ASP A 132 10.78 19.67 -19.65
CA ASP A 132 10.98 21.08 -19.22
C ASP A 132 12.24 21.73 -19.85
N THR A 133 13.01 20.99 -20.65
CA THR A 133 14.24 21.45 -21.31
C THR A 133 14.22 21.34 -22.85
N ILE A 134 13.07 21.14 -23.49
CA ILE A 134 12.96 21.30 -24.95
C ILE A 134 12.31 22.66 -25.23
N GLY A 135 13.17 23.67 -25.41
CA GLY A 135 12.80 24.92 -26.09
C GLY A 135 12.63 24.71 -27.59
#